data_AF-A0A846S2M3-F1
#
_entry.id   AF-A0A846S2M3-F1
#
_cell.length_a   1.000
_cell.length_b   1.000
_cell.length_c   1.000
_cell.angle_alpha   90.00
_cell.angle_beta   90.00
_cell.angle_gamma   90.00
#
_symmetry.space_group_name_H-M   'P 1'
#
loop_
_entity.id
_entity.type
_entity.pdbx_description
1 polymer ?
#
loop_
_entity_poly.entity_id
_entity_poly.type
_entity_poly.pdbx_seq_one_letter_code
_entity_poly.pdbx_strand_id
1 'polypeptide(L)'
;MKKAIIALTSVLCIIAAAIGALFVWEHQSKLALEAQVADYLEACDTDASAIDVHGRPYILYAMGDSVDLTYVDLGLRDGTNKDQLLVHRLSGGHADRLTRFVTFDHPAGDVDPIERANGSFTDSAMIDGSKVTFSAAVADRSLQVTGNGRPAGEIDVEQDVTVKGTAVTDTGVVVELEYDSLDCGTAA
;
A
#
# COMPACT_ATOMS: atom_id res chain seq x y z
N MET A 1 -37.65 -5.46 43.64
CA MET A 1 -37.18 -6.14 42.42
C MET A 1 -37.49 -5.37 41.13
N LYS A 2 -38.73 -4.92 40.86
CA LYS A 2 -39.07 -4.16 39.63
C LYS A 2 -38.19 -2.92 39.37
N LYS A 3 -37.94 -2.09 40.40
CA LYS A 3 -37.09 -0.90 40.28
C LYS A 3 -35.62 -1.22 39.94
N ALA A 4 -35.10 -2.32 40.50
CA ALA A 4 -33.74 -2.78 40.22
C ALA A 4 -33.62 -3.33 38.79
N ILE A 5 -34.65 -4.03 38.31
CA ILE A 5 -34.70 -4.52 36.92
C ILE A 5 -34.76 -3.35 35.94
N ILE A 6 -35.63 -2.35 36.18
CA ILE A 6 -35.72 -1.15 35.33
C ILE A 6 -34.38 -0.40 35.30
N ALA A 7 -33.75 -0.18 36.46
CA ALA A 7 -32.45 0.47 36.52
C ALA A 7 -31.37 -0.31 35.73
N LEU A 8 -31.33 -1.64 35.87
CA LEU A 8 -30.40 -2.49 35.14
C LEU A 8 -30.65 -2.41 33.63
N THR A 9 -31.91 -2.50 33.18
CA THR A 9 -32.27 -2.38 31.76
C THR A 9 -31.87 -1.02 31.20
N SER A 10 -32.14 0.08 31.92
CA SER A 10 -31.74 1.43 31.50
C SER A 10 -30.22 1.56 31.36
N VAL A 11 -29.45 1.03 32.31
CA VAL A 11 -27.99 1.05 32.24
C VAL A 11 -27.48 0.26 31.03
N LEU A 12 -28.03 -0.93 30.77
CA LEU A 12 -27.67 -1.73 29.61
C LEU A 12 -27.98 -1.02 28.29
N CYS A 13 -29.15 -0.35 28.19
CA CYS A 13 -29.49 0.46 27.01
C CYS A 13 -28.50 1.61 26.79
N ILE A 14 -28.09 2.30 27.85
CA ILE A 14 -27.10 3.39 27.76
C ILE A 14 -25.75 2.85 27.29
N ILE A 15 -25.29 1.72 27.84
CA ILE A 15 -24.03 1.08 27.43
C ILE A 15 -24.09 0.67 25.95
N ALA A 16 -25.19 0.05 25.51
CA ALA A 16 -25.37 -0.34 24.12
C ALA A 16 -25.35 0.86 23.17
N ALA A 17 -26.02 1.95 23.55
CA ALA A 17 -26.01 3.20 22.77
C ALA A 17 -24.60 3.82 22.69
N ALA A 18 -23.86 3.84 23.81
CA ALA A 18 -22.50 4.36 23.84
C ALA A 18 -21.53 3.54 22.97
N ILE A 19 -21.64 2.20 23.00
CA ILE A 19 -20.86 1.31 22.13
C ILE A 19 -21.22 1.54 20.67
N GLY A 20 -22.52 1.67 20.35
CA GLY A 20 -22.97 1.98 18.99
C GLY A 20 -22.41 3.30 18.47
N ALA A 21 -22.41 4.35 19.28
CA ALA A 21 -21.83 5.63 18.94
C ALA A 21 -20.31 5.53 18.69
N LEU A 22 -19.58 4.75 19.48
CA LEU A 22 -18.15 4.51 19.27
C LEU A 22 -17.86 3.82 17.93
N PHE A 23 -18.66 2.83 17.53
CA PHE A 23 -18.49 2.19 16.22
C PHE A 23 -18.74 3.14 15.05
N VAL A 24 -19.78 3.99 15.16
CA VAL A 24 -20.05 5.01 14.13
C VAL A 24 -18.90 6.00 14.05
N TRP A 25 -18.39 6.46 15.20
CA TRP A 25 -17.27 7.39 15.24
C TRP A 25 -15.97 6.78 14.69
N GLU A 26 -15.71 5.51 14.98
CA GLU A 26 -14.57 4.76 14.41
C GLU A 26 -14.67 4.68 12.88
N HIS A 27 -15.85 4.39 12.35
CA HIS A 27 -16.06 4.33 10.90
C HIS A 27 -15.91 5.72 10.24
N GLN A 28 -16.49 6.77 10.84
CA GLN A 28 -16.33 8.14 10.35
C GLN A 28 -14.89 8.62 10.42
N SER A 29 -14.14 8.22 11.45
CA SER A 29 -12.73 8.54 11.58
C SER A 29 -11.92 7.90 10.46
N LYS A 30 -12.20 6.63 10.10
CA LYS A 30 -11.58 5.99 8.94
C LYS A 30 -11.81 6.78 7.65
N LEU A 31 -13.07 7.13 7.35
CA LEU A 31 -13.42 7.89 6.15
C LEU A 31 -12.74 9.27 6.11
N ALA A 32 -12.62 9.94 7.26
CA ALA A 32 -11.91 11.22 7.34
C ALA A 32 -10.42 11.07 7.04
N LEU A 33 -9.77 10.02 7.56
CA LEU A 33 -8.37 9.74 7.26
C LEU A 33 -8.14 9.35 5.79
N GLU A 34 -9.05 8.56 5.21
CA GLU A 34 -9.01 8.22 3.78
C GLU A 34 -9.14 9.48 2.90
N ALA A 35 -10.00 10.43 3.29
CA ALA A 35 -10.13 11.71 2.60
C ALA A 35 -8.85 12.55 2.70
N GLN A 36 -8.18 12.59 3.86
CA GLN A 36 -6.89 13.28 3.99
C GLN A 36 -5.82 12.70 3.06
N VAL A 37 -5.78 11.38 2.94
CA VAL A 37 -4.84 10.71 2.01
C VAL A 37 -5.24 11.01 0.56
N ALA A 38 -6.53 11.02 0.22
CA ALA A 38 -6.99 11.37 -1.11
C ALA A 38 -6.58 12.80 -1.49
N ASP A 39 -6.76 13.78 -0.60
CA ASP A 39 -6.35 15.18 -0.81
C ASP A 39 -4.84 15.29 -1.03
N TYR A 40 -4.05 14.55 -0.26
CA TYR A 40 -2.59 14.46 -0.43
C TYR A 40 -2.21 13.89 -1.79
N LEU A 41 -2.84 12.79 -2.22
CA LEU A 41 -2.55 12.15 -3.52
C LEU A 41 -3.01 13.01 -4.71
N GLU A 42 -4.12 13.74 -4.58
CA GLU A 42 -4.56 14.70 -5.61
C GLU A 42 -3.51 15.81 -5.80
N ALA A 43 -2.95 16.33 -4.70
CA ALA A 43 -1.83 17.28 -4.78
C ALA A 43 -0.57 16.68 -5.45
N CYS A 44 -0.43 15.34 -5.40
CA CYS A 44 0.65 14.59 -6.04
C CYS A 44 0.39 14.24 -7.52
N ASP A 45 -0.75 14.63 -8.08
CA ASP A 45 -1.21 14.17 -9.40
C ASP A 45 -1.20 12.63 -9.50
N THR A 46 -1.55 11.96 -8.39
CA THR A 46 -1.54 10.50 -8.28
C THR A 46 -2.96 9.96 -8.20
N ASP A 47 -3.38 9.27 -9.26
CA ASP A 47 -4.70 8.65 -9.34
C ASP A 47 -4.78 7.34 -8.53
N ALA A 48 -5.52 7.37 -7.42
CA ALA A 48 -5.83 6.19 -6.62
C ALA A 48 -7.12 5.51 -7.09
N SER A 49 -7.06 4.19 -7.25
CA SER A 49 -8.23 3.34 -7.52
C SER A 49 -8.91 2.84 -6.24
N ALA A 50 -8.13 2.66 -5.17
CA ALA A 50 -8.61 2.35 -3.82
C ALA A 50 -7.64 2.88 -2.77
N ILE A 51 -8.17 3.24 -1.60
CA ILE A 51 -7.41 3.72 -0.43
C ILE A 51 -7.88 2.92 0.78
N ASP A 52 -6.95 2.30 1.52
CA ASP A 52 -7.23 1.59 2.77
C ASP A 52 -6.27 2.05 3.88
N VAL A 53 -6.83 2.78 4.85
CA VAL A 53 -6.08 3.25 6.01
C VAL A 53 -5.94 2.15 7.06
N HIS A 54 -4.70 1.91 7.48
CA HIS A 54 -4.33 0.98 8.54
C HIS A 54 -3.96 1.70 9.85
N GLY A 55 -3.91 0.93 10.94
CA GLY A 55 -3.63 1.47 12.28
C GLY A 55 -4.90 1.76 13.07
N ARG A 56 -5.53 0.73 13.62
CA ARG A 56 -6.69 0.91 14.52
C ARG A 56 -6.24 1.20 15.96
N PRO A 57 -7.03 1.93 16.77
CA PRO A 57 -8.32 2.53 16.44
C PRO A 57 -8.19 3.88 15.70
N TYR A 58 -8.99 4.08 14.66
CA TYR A 58 -8.92 5.25 13.78
C TYR A 58 -9.25 6.57 14.49
N ILE A 59 -10.09 6.55 15.52
CA ILE A 59 -10.44 7.74 16.29
C ILE A 59 -9.19 8.44 16.86
N LEU A 60 -8.20 7.67 17.35
CA LEU A 60 -6.99 8.27 17.94
C LEU A 60 -6.14 8.99 16.89
N TYR A 61 -6.04 8.40 15.71
CA TYR A 61 -5.31 8.96 14.56
C TYR A 61 -6.00 10.21 14.01
N ALA A 62 -7.33 10.17 13.86
CA ALA A 62 -8.12 11.33 13.45
C ALA A 62 -8.06 12.49 14.46
N MET A 63 -8.04 12.20 15.77
CA MET A 63 -7.85 13.24 16.80
C MET A 63 -6.47 13.88 16.76
N GLY A 64 -5.46 13.13 16.29
CA GLY A 64 -4.08 13.60 16.14
C GLY A 64 -3.76 14.16 14.76
N ASP A 65 -4.73 14.22 13.84
CA ASP A 65 -4.54 14.62 12.44
C ASP A 65 -3.34 13.92 11.78
N SER A 66 -3.30 12.60 11.94
CA SER A 66 -2.19 11.76 11.47
C SER A 66 -2.69 10.40 10.99
N VAL A 67 -2.05 9.84 9.98
CA VAL A 67 -2.32 8.50 9.44
C VAL A 67 -1.02 7.70 9.45
N ASP A 68 -0.92 6.58 10.16
CA ASP A 68 0.37 5.87 10.28
C ASP A 68 0.77 5.08 9.02
N LEU A 69 -0.18 4.37 8.40
CA LEU A 69 0.07 3.60 7.19
C LEU A 69 -1.19 3.51 6.35
N THR A 70 -1.07 3.82 5.06
CA THR A 70 -2.17 3.67 4.10
C THR A 70 -1.71 2.87 2.90
N TYR A 71 -2.53 1.91 2.48
CA TYR A 71 -2.34 1.18 1.24
C TYR A 71 -3.21 1.84 0.17
N VAL A 72 -2.59 2.16 -0.95
CA VAL A 72 -3.20 2.88 -2.07
C VAL A 72 -3.00 2.03 -3.31
N ASP A 73 -4.08 1.50 -3.86
CA ASP A 73 -4.01 0.76 -5.12
C ASP A 73 -4.04 1.76 -6.29
N LEU A 74 -3.04 1.69 -7.16
CA LEU A 74 -2.91 2.54 -8.33
C LEU A 74 -3.49 1.86 -9.57
N GLY A 75 -3.75 2.65 -10.61
CA GLY A 75 -4.15 2.12 -11.92
C GLY A 75 -3.08 1.17 -12.47
N LEU A 76 -3.52 -0.01 -12.95
CA LEU A 76 -2.61 -0.98 -13.56
C LEU A 76 -2.11 -0.47 -14.92
N ARG A 77 -0.84 -0.78 -15.21
CA ARG A 77 -0.22 -0.58 -16.52
C ARG A 77 -0.06 -1.91 -17.24
N ASP A 78 0.11 -1.86 -18.56
CA ASP A 78 0.33 -3.05 -19.37
C ASP A 78 1.53 -3.87 -18.83
N GLY A 79 1.33 -5.18 -18.67
CA GLY A 79 2.34 -6.09 -18.11
C GLY A 79 2.45 -6.09 -16.59
N THR A 80 1.59 -5.35 -15.88
CA THR A 80 1.48 -5.37 -14.42
C THR A 80 0.12 -5.91 -13.97
N ASN A 81 0.11 -6.62 -12.85
CA ASN A 81 -1.12 -7.13 -12.24
C ASN A 81 -1.41 -6.56 -10.85
N LYS A 82 -0.45 -5.85 -10.26
CA LYS A 82 -0.65 -5.07 -9.05
C LYS A 82 0.28 -3.86 -9.05
N ASP A 83 -0.25 -2.73 -8.62
CA ASP A 83 0.53 -1.52 -8.40
C ASP A 83 -0.01 -0.86 -7.13
N GLN A 84 0.81 -0.82 -6.08
CA GLN A 84 0.37 -0.40 -4.76
C GLN A 84 1.38 0.56 -4.14
N LEU A 85 0.91 1.74 -3.77
CA LEU A 85 1.64 2.75 -3.03
C LEU A 85 1.32 2.64 -1.53
N LEU A 86 2.35 2.69 -0.71
CA LEU A 86 2.28 2.79 0.74
C LEU A 86 2.64 4.21 1.14
N VAL A 87 1.69 4.89 1.77
CA VAL A 87 1.92 6.18 2.41
C VAL A 87 2.22 5.91 3.88
N HIS A 88 3.48 6.07 4.26
CA HIS A 88 3.92 5.96 5.65
C HIS A 88 3.85 7.32 6.32
N ARG A 89 3.13 7.38 7.44
CA ARG A 89 2.89 8.55 8.27
C ARG A 89 2.55 9.80 7.46
N LEU A 90 1.26 10.08 7.28
CA LEU A 90 0.78 11.36 6.76
C LEU A 90 0.35 12.25 7.92
N SER A 91 0.86 13.47 8.02
CA SER A 91 0.36 14.48 8.95
C SER A 91 0.64 15.88 8.42
N GLY A 92 -0.32 16.80 8.58
CA GLY A 92 -0.18 18.17 8.10
C GLY A 92 0.10 18.27 6.59
N GLY A 93 -0.35 17.29 5.80
CA GLY A 93 -0.13 17.24 4.35
C GLY A 93 1.24 16.70 3.91
N HIS A 94 2.06 16.19 4.83
CA HIS A 94 3.37 15.63 4.52
C HIS A 94 3.46 14.15 4.91
N ALA A 95 4.00 13.34 4.00
CA ALA A 95 4.30 11.94 4.25
C ALA A 95 5.76 11.78 4.75
N ASP A 96 6.01 10.88 5.70
CA ASP A 96 7.37 10.56 6.14
C ASP A 96 8.11 9.70 5.12
N ARG A 97 7.38 8.84 4.39
CA ARG A 97 7.95 7.96 3.35
C ARG A 97 6.86 7.46 2.39
N LEU A 98 7.23 7.35 1.12
CA LEU A 98 6.42 6.70 0.10
C LEU A 98 7.17 5.48 -0.44
N THR A 99 6.53 4.31 -0.34
CA THR A 99 7.07 3.05 -0.88
C THR A 99 6.07 2.48 -1.86
N ARG A 100 6.49 2.11 -3.06
CA ARG A 100 5.60 1.53 -4.08
C ARG A 100 6.05 0.12 -4.43
N PHE A 101 5.09 -0.76 -4.56
CA PHE A 101 5.27 -2.13 -5.00
C PHE A 101 4.57 -2.31 -6.33
N VAL A 102 5.37 -2.58 -7.36
CA VAL A 102 4.87 -2.89 -8.71
C VAL A 102 5.08 -4.39 -8.93
N THR A 103 4.01 -5.10 -9.21
CA THR A 103 4.04 -6.53 -9.55
C THR A 103 3.82 -6.68 -11.05
N PHE A 104 4.85 -7.13 -11.74
CA PHE A 104 4.80 -7.54 -13.14
C PHE A 104 4.25 -8.95 -13.26
N ASP A 105 3.56 -9.22 -14.35
CA ASP A 105 3.19 -10.58 -14.71
C ASP A 105 4.42 -11.48 -14.81
N HIS A 106 4.23 -12.77 -14.51
CA HIS A 106 5.29 -13.73 -14.76
C HIS A 106 5.62 -13.79 -16.26
N PRO A 107 6.90 -14.00 -16.61
CA PRO A 107 7.23 -14.38 -17.98
C PRO A 107 6.55 -15.71 -18.34
N ALA A 108 6.33 -15.95 -19.63
CA ALA A 108 5.76 -17.19 -20.10
C ALA A 108 6.59 -18.41 -19.66
N GLY A 109 5.90 -19.46 -19.20
CA GLY A 109 6.50 -20.71 -18.70
C GLY A 109 5.87 -21.15 -17.38
N ASP A 110 6.27 -22.32 -16.88
CA ASP A 110 5.95 -22.74 -15.52
C ASP A 110 6.94 -22.08 -14.54
N VAL A 111 6.44 -21.25 -13.63
CA VAL A 111 7.26 -20.43 -12.72
C VAL A 111 7.12 -20.94 -11.29
N ASP A 112 8.23 -21.36 -10.71
CA ASP A 112 8.34 -21.81 -9.33
C ASP A 112 9.30 -20.88 -8.54
N PRO A 113 8.77 -19.95 -7.74
CA PRO A 113 9.57 -19.02 -6.94
C PRO A 113 10.55 -19.72 -6.01
N ILE A 114 11.79 -19.24 -5.96
CA ILE A 114 12.76 -19.77 -5.00
C ILE A 114 12.61 -18.99 -3.69
N GLU A 115 12.28 -19.71 -2.62
CA GLU A 115 12.20 -19.15 -1.27
C GLU A 115 13.48 -19.40 -0.46
N ARG A 116 13.74 -18.52 0.51
CA ARG A 116 14.74 -18.76 1.56
C ARG A 116 14.19 -19.77 2.58
N ALA A 117 15.08 -20.27 3.43
CA ALA A 117 14.72 -21.21 4.50
C ALA A 117 13.64 -20.69 5.49
N ASN A 118 13.44 -19.38 5.57
CA ASN A 118 12.40 -18.76 6.41
C ASN A 118 11.07 -18.52 5.67
N GLY A 119 10.91 -19.03 4.44
CA GLY A 119 9.71 -18.84 3.60
C GLY A 119 9.62 -17.47 2.92
N SER A 120 10.67 -16.65 2.99
CA SER A 120 10.68 -15.38 2.25
C SER A 120 11.07 -15.59 0.79
N PHE A 121 10.35 -14.96 -0.12
CA PHE A 121 10.68 -14.95 -1.54
C PHE A 121 12.05 -14.33 -1.83
N THR A 122 12.72 -14.83 -2.87
CA THR A 122 13.98 -14.29 -3.39
C THR A 122 13.78 -13.58 -4.73
N ASP A 123 14.85 -13.01 -5.27
CA ASP A 123 14.89 -12.45 -6.62
C ASP A 123 14.91 -13.50 -7.73
N SER A 124 14.77 -14.79 -7.41
CA SER A 124 14.99 -15.89 -8.34
C SER A 124 13.82 -16.86 -8.39
N ALA A 125 13.59 -17.46 -9.54
CA ALA A 125 12.62 -18.54 -9.74
C ALA A 125 13.18 -19.61 -10.69
N MET A 126 12.61 -20.80 -10.65
CA MET A 126 12.76 -21.81 -11.68
C MET A 126 11.70 -21.58 -12.75
N ILE A 127 12.13 -21.41 -14.01
CA ILE A 127 11.24 -21.22 -15.16
C ILE A 127 11.54 -22.32 -16.17
N ASP A 128 10.56 -23.17 -16.44
CA ASP A 128 10.71 -24.35 -17.31
C ASP A 128 11.97 -25.19 -16.96
N GLY A 129 12.26 -25.32 -15.66
CA GLY A 129 13.40 -26.07 -15.15
C GLY A 129 14.75 -25.36 -15.18
N SER A 130 14.81 -24.07 -15.56
CA SER A 130 16.03 -23.25 -15.52
C SER A 130 15.93 -22.13 -14.47
N LYS A 131 17.01 -21.90 -13.71
CA LYS A 131 17.03 -20.79 -12.76
C LYS A 131 17.15 -19.44 -13.50
N VAL A 132 16.23 -18.54 -13.19
CA VAL A 132 16.25 -17.14 -13.63
C VAL A 132 16.34 -16.23 -12.41
N THR A 133 17.27 -15.28 -12.45
CA THR A 133 17.42 -14.23 -11.44
C THR A 133 16.96 -12.91 -12.03
N PHE A 134 16.04 -12.27 -11.34
CA PHE A 134 15.44 -11.01 -11.73
C PHE A 134 16.19 -9.85 -11.08
N SER A 135 16.22 -8.74 -11.81
CA SER A 135 16.72 -7.48 -11.30
C SER A 135 15.93 -6.34 -11.93
N ALA A 136 15.83 -5.23 -11.20
CA ALA A 136 15.16 -4.04 -11.68
C ALA A 136 16.08 -2.82 -11.59
N ALA A 137 15.93 -1.90 -12.52
CA ALA A 137 16.64 -0.63 -12.54
C ALA A 137 15.73 0.47 -13.07
N VAL A 138 15.94 1.70 -12.60
CA VAL A 138 15.27 2.89 -13.10
C VAL A 138 16.27 3.70 -13.91
N ALA A 139 15.93 3.99 -15.16
CA ALA A 139 16.72 4.83 -16.06
C ALA A 139 15.77 5.66 -16.93
N ASP A 140 16.06 6.95 -17.11
CA ASP A 140 15.28 7.85 -17.96
C ASP A 140 13.76 7.81 -17.68
N ARG A 141 13.37 7.74 -16.40
CA ARG A 141 11.97 7.62 -15.95
C ARG A 141 11.24 6.35 -16.40
N SER A 142 11.99 5.32 -16.72
CA SER A 142 11.48 3.97 -16.99
C SER A 142 12.02 2.99 -15.96
N LEU A 143 11.12 2.24 -15.33
CA LEU A 143 11.45 1.07 -14.53
C LEU A 143 11.54 -0.15 -15.46
N GLN A 144 12.72 -0.72 -15.58
CA GLN A 144 12.98 -1.91 -16.38
C GLN A 144 13.26 -3.11 -15.47
N VAL A 145 12.57 -4.22 -15.72
CA VAL A 145 12.80 -5.52 -15.07
C VAL A 145 13.45 -6.45 -16.08
N THR A 146 14.51 -7.13 -15.64
CA THR A 146 15.21 -8.12 -16.46
C THR A 146 15.35 -9.46 -15.73
N GLY A 147 15.27 -10.56 -16.47
CA GLY A 147 15.58 -11.92 -16.00
C GLY A 147 16.85 -12.43 -16.69
N ASN A 148 17.91 -12.68 -15.92
CA ASN A 148 19.25 -13.01 -16.45
C ASN A 148 19.72 -12.02 -17.54
N GLY A 149 19.42 -10.72 -17.37
CA GLY A 149 19.78 -9.64 -18.29
C GLY A 149 18.91 -9.54 -19.55
N ARG A 150 17.84 -10.33 -19.68
CA ARG A 150 16.86 -10.21 -20.76
C ARG A 150 15.64 -9.41 -20.29
N PRO A 151 15.06 -8.52 -21.11
CA PRO A 151 13.85 -7.79 -20.75
C PRO A 151 12.72 -8.72 -20.31
N ALA A 152 12.09 -8.39 -19.19
CA ALA A 152 10.96 -9.13 -18.62
C ALA A 152 9.73 -8.23 -18.41
N GLY A 153 9.93 -6.93 -18.18
CA GLY A 153 8.86 -5.95 -18.04
C GLY A 153 9.40 -4.53 -18.03
N GLU A 154 8.55 -3.57 -18.36
CA GLU A 154 8.89 -2.14 -18.35
C GLU A 154 7.65 -1.31 -18.05
N ILE A 155 7.78 -0.28 -17.22
CA ILE A 155 6.76 0.76 -17.04
C ILE A 155 7.41 2.14 -16.88
N ASP A 156 6.67 3.19 -17.24
CA ASP A 156 7.05 4.56 -16.90
C ASP A 156 6.85 4.84 -15.40
N VAL A 157 7.76 5.62 -14.83
CA VAL A 157 7.71 6.15 -13.47
C VAL A 157 7.82 7.68 -13.51
N GLU A 158 6.83 8.36 -12.94
CA GLU A 158 6.65 9.81 -13.11
C GLU A 158 7.57 10.66 -12.22
N GLN A 159 8.07 10.07 -11.13
CA GLN A 159 8.88 10.76 -10.13
C GLN A 159 10.23 10.06 -9.97
N ASP A 160 11.18 10.77 -9.36
CA ASP A 160 12.48 10.22 -9.02
C ASP A 160 12.29 9.15 -7.93
N VAL A 161 12.58 7.91 -8.31
CA VAL A 161 12.40 6.72 -7.48
C VAL A 161 13.68 5.88 -7.49
N THR A 162 13.97 5.29 -6.33
CA THR A 162 15.07 4.35 -6.15
C THR A 162 14.54 2.93 -5.99
N VAL A 163 15.06 1.98 -6.78
CA VAL A 163 14.79 0.55 -6.58
C VAL A 163 15.43 0.08 -5.28
N LYS A 164 14.64 -0.48 -4.36
CA LYS A 164 15.11 -1.07 -3.10
C LYS A 164 15.27 -2.57 -3.16
N GLY A 165 14.45 -3.24 -3.97
CA GLY A 165 14.48 -4.69 -4.07
C GLY A 165 13.65 -5.25 -5.21
N THR A 166 13.92 -6.52 -5.50
CA THR A 166 13.15 -7.33 -6.45
C THR A 166 12.93 -8.69 -5.83
N ALA A 167 11.72 -9.23 -5.97
CA ALA A 167 11.37 -10.57 -5.51
C ALA A 167 10.41 -11.22 -6.52
N VAL A 168 10.48 -12.54 -6.67
CA VAL A 168 9.51 -13.32 -7.43
C VAL A 168 8.59 -14.01 -6.44
N THR A 169 7.28 -13.80 -6.58
CA THR A 169 6.24 -14.42 -5.76
C THR A 169 5.38 -15.33 -6.62
N ASP A 170 4.40 -16.00 -6.00
CA ASP A 170 3.40 -16.82 -6.71
C ASP A 170 2.54 -16.02 -7.70
N THR A 171 2.51 -14.69 -7.59
CA THR A 171 1.66 -13.81 -8.39
C THR A 171 2.41 -13.00 -9.45
N GLY A 172 3.74 -12.97 -9.41
CA GLY A 172 4.51 -12.17 -10.35
C GLY A 172 5.93 -11.83 -9.88
N VAL A 173 6.54 -10.88 -10.58
CA VAL A 173 7.82 -10.27 -10.19
C VAL A 173 7.52 -8.93 -9.53
N VAL A 174 7.75 -8.84 -8.22
CA VAL A 174 7.54 -7.65 -7.41
C VAL A 174 8.81 -6.80 -7.38
N VAL A 175 8.67 -5.52 -7.65
CA VAL A 175 9.71 -4.51 -7.50
C VAL A 175 9.29 -3.52 -6.42
N GLU A 176 10.16 -3.31 -5.44
CA GLU A 176 10.01 -2.28 -4.42
C GLU A 176 10.75 -1.02 -4.84
N LEU A 177 10.02 0.09 -4.84
CA LEU A 177 10.49 1.43 -5.14
C LEU A 177 10.30 2.31 -3.89
N GLU A 178 11.24 3.22 -3.66
CA GLU A 178 11.09 4.32 -2.69
C GLU A 178 11.16 5.63 -3.45
N TYR A 179 10.27 6.57 -3.16
CA TYR A 179 10.29 7.89 -3.77
C TYR A 179 11.29 8.78 -3.03
N ASP A 180 12.08 9.52 -3.80
CA ASP A 180 13.07 10.45 -3.26
C ASP A 180 12.42 11.77 -2.82
N SER A 181 11.30 12.15 -3.47
CA SER A 181 10.46 13.28 -3.10
C SER A 181 9.19 12.80 -2.42
N LEU A 182 8.86 13.41 -1.29
CA LEU A 182 7.66 13.14 -0.49
C LEU A 182 6.68 14.32 -0.53
N ASP A 183 7.10 15.42 -1.14
CA ASP A 183 6.32 16.64 -1.23
C ASP A 183 5.67 16.75 -2.59
N CYS A 184 4.36 16.88 -2.53
CA CYS A 184 3.51 17.07 -3.68
C CYS A 184 3.11 18.55 -3.73
N GLY A 185 4.01 19.33 -4.32
CA GLY A 185 3.82 20.77 -4.52
C GLY A 185 4.45 21.65 -3.45
N THR A 186 5.67 22.11 -3.73
CA THR A 186 5.87 23.54 -4.03
C THR A 186 6.71 23.65 -5.29
N ALA A 187 6.09 23.41 -6.45
CA ALA A 187 6.55 24.06 -7.67
C ALA A 187 6.16 25.55 -7.54
N ALA A 188 7.20 26.40 -7.51
CA ALA A 188 7.22 27.86 -7.32
C ALA A 188 5.96 28.67 -7.66
#